data_AF-A0A959T8X5-F1
#
_entry.id   AF-A0A959T8X5-F1
#
_cell.length_a   1.000
_cell.length_b   1.000
_cell.length_c   1.000
_cell.angle_alpha   90.00
_cell.angle_beta   90.00
_cell.angle_gamma   90.00
#
_symmetry.space_group_name_H-M   'P 1'
#
loop_
_entity.id
_entity.type
_entity.pdbx_description
1 polymer ?
#
loop_
_entity_poly.entity_id
_entity_poly.type
_entity_poly.pdbx_seq_one_letter_code
_entity_poly.pdbx_strand_id
1 'polypeptide(L)'
;WYIELEPGGGCRHEQLTTGDIRFIRLKRDLQHADDIAALKGECDKLEAPNIVLDLKLSGRLSEEDLAALNVLVEQLAGSFLHVERDQEIDQLIDAATIASRFPEGTLPHALLTELLADAEHPGDAHTALQLIEDLTQR
;
A
#
# COMPACT_ATOMS: atom_id res chain seq x y z
N TRP A 1 29.78 20.27 12.64
CA TRP A 1 30.23 21.19 13.70
C TRP A 1 31.29 22.13 13.13
N TYR A 2 31.08 23.43 13.30
CA TYR A 2 32.00 24.52 12.99
C TYR A 2 32.45 25.14 14.32
N ILE A 3 33.75 25.31 14.52
CA ILE A 3 34.29 25.86 15.75
C ILE A 3 35.33 26.91 15.38
N GLU A 4 35.14 28.12 15.87
CA GLU A 4 35.99 29.27 15.65
C GLU A 4 36.52 29.77 17.00
N LEU A 5 37.84 29.87 17.10
CA LEU A 5 38.53 30.30 18.31
C LEU A 5 39.05 31.71 18.12
N GLU A 6 38.59 32.63 18.96
CA GLU A 6 39.02 34.02 18.94
C GLU A 6 40.32 34.21 19.74
N PRO A 7 41.19 35.18 19.36
CA PRO A 7 42.47 35.40 20.03
C PRO A 7 42.36 35.73 21.54
N GLY A 8 41.19 36.14 22.01
CA GLY A 8 40.90 36.43 23.42
C GLY A 8 40.44 35.23 24.25
N GLY A 9 40.49 34.01 23.70
CA GLY A 9 40.00 32.80 24.37
C GLY A 9 38.48 32.59 24.28
N GLY A 10 37.78 33.44 23.51
CA GLY A 10 36.40 33.20 23.12
C GLY A 10 36.31 32.01 22.16
N CYS A 11 35.34 31.14 22.37
CA CYS A 11 35.07 30.01 21.49
C CYS A 11 33.64 30.14 20.96
N ARG A 12 33.50 30.31 19.64
CA ARG A 12 32.21 30.24 18.97
C ARG A 12 32.10 28.88 18.30
N HIS A 13 31.17 28.06 18.78
CA HIS A 13 30.85 26.80 18.12
C HIS A 13 29.43 26.85 17.55
N GLU A 14 29.26 26.32 16.34
CA GLU A 14 27.99 26.16 15.67
C GLU A 14 27.86 24.71 15.19
N GLN A 15 26.74 24.07 15.51
CA GLN A 15 26.45 22.76 14.97
C GLN A 15 25.97 22.91 13.53
N LEU A 16 26.87 22.69 12.56
CA LEU A 16 26.45 22.51 11.17
C LEU A 16 25.59 21.25 11.04
N THR A 17 24.28 21.41 10.84
CA THR A 17 23.35 20.32 10.52
C THR A 17 23.39 20.07 9.02
N THR A 18 24.04 18.98 8.60
CA THR A 18 24.03 18.56 7.19
C THR A 18 22.71 17.84 6.93
N GLY A 19 21.88 18.39 6.04
CA GLY A 19 20.62 17.83 5.51
C GLY A 19 19.92 16.79 6.37
N ASP A 20 18.84 17.18 7.07
CA ASP A 20 18.02 16.30 7.91
C ASP A 20 17.22 15.29 7.07
N ILE A 21 17.90 14.37 6.37
CA ILE A 21 17.27 13.27 5.67
C ILE A 21 16.72 12.30 6.72
N ARG A 22 15.40 12.13 6.76
CA ARG A 22 14.71 11.23 7.67
C ARG A 22 14.20 10.01 6.91
N PHE A 23 14.41 8.83 7.47
CA PHE A 23 13.90 7.58 6.90
C PHE A 23 12.66 7.16 7.67
N ILE A 24 11.54 6.98 6.99
CA ILE A 24 10.28 6.58 7.60
C ILE A 24 9.78 5.34 6.89
N ARG A 25 9.51 4.28 7.65
CA ARG A 25 8.88 3.07 7.14
C ARG A 25 7.43 3.01 7.64
N LEU A 26 6.49 2.96 6.72
CA LEU A 26 5.08 2.73 7.02
C LEU A 26 4.70 1.31 6.60
N LYS A 27 4.09 0.58 7.54
CA LYS A 27 3.52 -0.73 7.29
C LYS A 27 2.01 -0.65 7.45
N ARG A 28 1.26 -0.98 6.40
CA ARG A 28 -0.21 -0.96 6.41
C ARG A 28 -0.75 -2.20 5.74
N ASP A 29 -1.79 -2.76 6.36
CA ASP A 29 -2.66 -3.75 5.74
C ASP A 29 -3.84 -2.99 5.15
N LEU A 30 -4.02 -3.07 3.84
CA LEU A 30 -5.03 -2.35 3.07
C LEU A 30 -6.10 -3.35 2.64
N GLN A 31 -7.33 -3.13 3.10
CA GLN A 31 -8.47 -3.99 2.78
C GLN A 31 -9.56 -3.25 2.00
N HIS A 32 -9.57 -1.91 2.06
CA HIS A 32 -10.61 -1.07 1.47
C HIS A 32 -10.05 0.32 1.11
N ALA A 33 -10.82 1.08 0.34
CA ALA A 33 -10.52 2.48 -0.02
C ALA A 33 -10.23 3.39 1.20
N ASP A 34 -10.90 3.17 2.32
CA ASP A 34 -10.73 3.97 3.53
C ASP A 34 -9.31 3.84 4.13
N ASP A 35 -8.69 2.67 4.01
CA ASP A 35 -7.33 2.43 4.48
C ASP A 35 -6.31 3.20 3.63
N ILE A 36 -6.58 3.32 2.32
CA ILE A 36 -5.77 4.12 1.39
C ILE A 36 -5.88 5.61 1.75
N ALA A 37 -7.09 6.09 2.06
CA ALA A 37 -7.32 7.46 2.49
C ALA A 37 -6.62 7.76 3.83
N ALA A 38 -6.66 6.81 4.77
CA ALA A 38 -5.95 6.93 6.05
C ALA A 38 -4.42 6.99 5.85
N LEU A 39 -3.86 6.13 4.99
CA LEU A 39 -2.44 6.16 4.62
C LEU A 39 -2.06 7.52 4.00
N LYS A 40 -2.90 8.07 3.12
CA LYS A 40 -2.71 9.41 2.58
C LYS A 40 -2.58 10.47 3.68
N GLY A 41 -3.55 10.48 4.62
CA GLY A 41 -3.57 11.44 5.71
C GLY A 41 -2.41 11.29 6.69
N GLU A 42 -1.79 10.11 6.79
CA GLU A 42 -0.53 9.94 7.52
C GLU A 42 0.65 10.54 6.75
N CYS A 43 0.74 10.28 5.44
CA CYS A 43 1.78 10.84 4.59
C CYS A 43 1.72 12.38 4.52
N ASP A 44 0.53 12.97 4.46
CA ASP A 44 0.34 14.43 4.42
C ASP A 44 0.84 15.14 5.70
N LYS A 45 0.97 14.43 6.82
CA LYS A 45 1.51 14.96 8.08
C LYS A 45 3.03 14.94 8.12
N LEU A 46 3.69 14.31 7.15
CA LEU A 46 5.14 14.18 7.09
C LEU A 46 5.76 15.37 6.36
N GLU A 47 6.95 15.79 6.80
CA GLU A 47 7.74 16.83 6.13
C GLU A 47 8.44 16.24 4.88
N ALA A 48 7.64 16.04 3.83
CA ALA A 48 7.99 15.31 2.60
C ALA A 48 9.38 15.61 1.97
N PRO A 49 9.85 16.87 1.82
CA PRO A 49 11.04 17.15 1.00
C PRO A 49 12.35 16.57 1.54
N ASN A 50 12.41 16.22 2.83
CA ASN A 50 13.59 15.63 3.45
C ASN A 50 13.39 14.17 3.88
N ILE A 51 12.30 13.52 3.45
CA ILE A 51 11.95 12.17 3.90
C ILE A 51 12.15 11.14 2.79
N VAL A 52 12.85 10.07 3.13
CA VAL A 52 12.86 8.80 2.39
C VAL A 52 11.78 7.91 3.00
N LEU A 53 10.75 7.63 2.21
CA LEU A 53 9.59 6.85 2.62
C LEU A 53 9.71 5.41 2.11
N ASP A 54 9.57 4.44 3.00
CA ASP A 54 9.48 3.01 2.68
C ASP A 54 8.07 2.52 3.01
N LEU A 55 7.30 2.22 1.98
CA LEU A 55 5.92 1.74 2.07
C LEU A 55 5.93 0.22 1.94
N LYS A 56 5.60 -0.48 3.02
CA LYS A 56 5.26 -1.90 3.00
C LYS A 56 3.76 -2.07 3.10
N LEU A 57 3.13 -2.40 1.99
CA LEU A 57 1.69 -2.50 1.87
C LEU A 57 1.33 -3.97 1.67
N SER A 58 0.53 -4.52 2.57
CA SER A 58 -0.07 -5.85 2.44
C SER A 58 -1.58 -5.73 2.34
N GLY A 59 -2.27 -6.80 1.97
CA GLY A 59 -3.73 -6.88 2.11
C GLY A 59 -4.44 -7.29 0.83
N ARG A 60 -5.70 -6.90 0.69
CA ARG A 60 -6.58 -7.32 -0.40
C ARG A 60 -7.34 -6.12 -0.92
N LEU A 61 -7.12 -5.76 -2.18
CA LEU A 61 -7.74 -4.60 -2.80
C LEU A 61 -8.43 -4.99 -4.11
N SER A 62 -9.56 -4.33 -4.40
CA SER A 62 -10.19 -4.39 -5.71
C SER A 62 -9.29 -3.76 -6.79
N GLU A 63 -9.58 -4.00 -8.07
CA GLU A 63 -8.83 -3.37 -9.16
C GLU A 63 -8.94 -1.83 -9.12
N GLU A 64 -10.12 -1.30 -8.76
CA GLU A 64 -10.37 0.13 -8.59
C GLU A 64 -9.52 0.71 -7.46
N ASP A 65 -9.48 0.04 -6.31
CA ASP A 65 -8.69 0.48 -5.15
C ASP A 65 -7.19 0.38 -5.40
N LEU A 66 -6.75 -0.64 -6.14
CA LEU A 66 -5.35 -0.81 -6.54
C LEU A 66 -4.93 0.30 -7.51
N ALA A 67 -5.81 0.69 -8.44
CA ALA A 67 -5.60 1.86 -9.28
C ALA A 67 -5.50 3.14 -8.46
N ALA A 68 -6.40 3.34 -7.48
CA ALA A 68 -6.35 4.49 -6.57
C ALA A 68 -5.05 4.53 -5.75
N LEU A 69 -4.57 3.39 -5.27
CA LEU A 69 -3.31 3.27 -4.56
C LEU A 69 -2.11 3.64 -5.45
N ASN A 70 -2.09 3.18 -6.70
CA ASN A 70 -1.03 3.54 -7.66
C ASN A 70 -0.96 5.05 -7.88
N VAL A 71 -2.11 5.72 -8.09
CA VAL A 71 -2.16 7.18 -8.24
C VAL A 71 -1.63 7.88 -7.00
N LEU A 72 -1.97 7.38 -5.80
CA LEU A 72 -1.47 7.95 -4.55
C LEU A 72 0.06 7.79 -4.42
N VAL A 73 0.61 6.62 -4.75
CA VAL A 73 2.07 6.38 -4.69
C VAL A 73 2.81 7.30 -5.67
N GLU A 74 2.28 7.53 -6.86
CA GLU A 74 2.86 8.47 -7.82
C GLU A 74 2.87 9.91 -7.28
N GLN A 75 1.79 10.34 -6.61
CA GLN A 75 1.74 11.64 -5.95
C GLN A 75 2.79 11.78 -4.83
N LEU A 76 2.98 10.72 -4.05
CA LEU A 76 4.01 10.68 -3.00
C LEU A 76 5.42 10.72 -3.60
N ALA A 77 5.67 9.98 -4.68
CA ALA A 77 6.97 9.98 -5.36
C ALA A 77 7.38 11.37 -5.88
N GLY A 78 6.42 12.24 -6.20
CA GLY A 78 6.68 13.63 -6.60
C GLY A 78 6.94 14.58 -5.44
N SER A 79 6.57 14.23 -4.21
CA SER A 79 6.63 15.12 -3.04
C SER A 79 7.74 14.75 -2.05
N PHE A 80 8.08 13.46 -1.96
CA PHE A 80 9.10 12.94 -1.05
C PHE A 80 10.47 12.89 -1.72
N LEU A 81 11.55 12.88 -0.92
CA LEU A 81 12.92 12.76 -1.44
C LEU A 81 13.12 11.44 -2.19
N HIS A 82 12.55 10.35 -1.65
CA HIS A 82 12.52 9.04 -2.28
C HIS A 82 11.36 8.22 -1.70
N VAL A 83 10.73 7.39 -2.53
CA VAL A 83 9.68 6.46 -2.10
C VAL A 83 10.02 5.06 -2.59
N GLU A 84 10.26 4.15 -1.65
CA GLU A 84 10.36 2.72 -1.89
C GLU A 84 8.99 2.09 -1.63
N ARG A 85 8.53 1.22 -2.54
CA ARG A 85 7.25 0.51 -2.42
C ARG A 85 7.48 -0.98 -2.51
N ASP A 86 7.09 -1.66 -1.44
CA ASP A 86 7.00 -3.12 -1.33
C ASP A 86 5.53 -3.49 -1.16
N GLN A 87 4.96 -4.22 -2.13
CA GLN A 87 3.53 -4.48 -2.22
C GLN A 87 3.27 -5.99 -2.26
N GLU A 88 2.67 -6.51 -1.20
CA GLU A 88 2.13 -7.86 -1.08
C GLU A 88 0.59 -7.78 -1.01
N ILE A 89 -0.04 -7.21 -2.05
CA ILE A 89 -1.50 -7.05 -2.12
C ILE A 89 -2.07 -8.07 -3.09
N ASP A 90 -2.98 -8.91 -2.60
CA ASP A 90 -3.76 -9.84 -3.40
C ASP A 90 -4.95 -9.11 -4.06
N GLN A 91 -5.20 -9.41 -5.33
CA GLN A 91 -6.33 -8.84 -6.06
C GLN A 91 -7.64 -9.49 -5.61
N LEU A 92 -8.61 -8.66 -5.22
CA LEU A 92 -9.97 -9.11 -4.96
C LEU A 92 -10.57 -9.62 -6.28
N ILE A 93 -11.08 -10.83 -6.25
CA ILE A 93 -11.47 -11.55 -7.46
C ILE A 93 -12.76 -10.95 -7.97
N ASP A 94 -12.71 -10.40 -9.18
CA ASP A 94 -13.88 -9.83 -9.82
C ASP A 94 -14.66 -10.89 -10.62
N ALA A 95 -15.96 -10.67 -10.81
CA ALA A 95 -16.82 -11.58 -11.58
C ALA A 95 -16.30 -11.84 -13.00
N ALA A 96 -15.60 -10.86 -13.58
CA ALA A 96 -14.93 -10.99 -14.87
C ALA A 96 -13.75 -11.98 -14.84
N THR A 97 -13.00 -12.04 -13.74
CA THR A 97 -11.90 -13.00 -13.54
C THR A 97 -12.44 -14.42 -13.36
N ILE A 98 -13.57 -14.56 -12.65
CA ILE A 98 -14.28 -15.84 -12.48
C ILE A 98 -14.80 -16.33 -13.84
N ALA A 99 -15.43 -15.46 -14.62
CA ALA A 99 -15.96 -15.81 -15.95
C ALA A 99 -14.84 -16.20 -16.94
N SER A 100 -13.66 -15.60 -16.84
CA SER A 100 -12.51 -15.95 -17.68
C SER A 100 -11.81 -17.25 -17.26
N ARG A 101 -11.82 -17.61 -15.96
CA ARG A 101 -11.14 -18.82 -15.45
C ARG A 101 -12.05 -20.04 -15.41
N PHE A 102 -13.34 -19.85 -15.19
CA PHE A 102 -14.33 -20.92 -15.10
C PHE A 102 -15.37 -20.73 -16.20
N PRO A 103 -15.43 -21.62 -17.21
CA PRO A 103 -16.42 -21.51 -18.28
C PRO A 103 -17.85 -21.54 -17.73
N GLU A 104 -18.73 -20.77 -18.36
CA GLU A 104 -20.16 -20.68 -18.03
C GLU A 104 -20.80 -22.08 -18.04
N GLY A 105 -21.49 -22.43 -16.94
CA GLY A 105 -22.12 -23.74 -16.74
C GLY A 105 -21.35 -24.72 -15.84
N THR A 106 -20.19 -24.31 -15.32
CA THR A 106 -19.49 -25.10 -14.30
C THR A 106 -20.01 -24.77 -12.89
N LEU A 107 -20.00 -25.77 -12.00
CA LEU A 107 -20.46 -25.65 -10.61
C LEU A 107 -19.70 -24.54 -9.83
N PRO A 108 -18.38 -24.35 -10.00
CA PRO A 108 -17.65 -23.20 -9.45
C PRO A 108 -18.17 -21.85 -9.95
N HIS A 109 -18.51 -21.73 -11.23
CA HIS A 109 -18.99 -20.49 -11.82
C HIS A 109 -20.34 -20.06 -11.22
N ALA A 110 -21.28 -21.00 -11.08
CA ALA A 110 -22.59 -20.71 -10.47
C ALA A 110 -22.46 -20.33 -8.99
N LEU A 111 -21.65 -21.08 -8.22
CA LEU A 111 -21.41 -20.82 -6.80
C LEU A 111 -20.74 -19.47 -6.57
N LEU A 112 -19.67 -19.17 -7.31
CA LEU A 112 -18.94 -17.92 -7.18
C LEU A 112 -19.78 -16.72 -7.61
N THR A 113 -20.63 -16.87 -8.64
CA THR A 113 -21.55 -15.80 -9.06
C THR A 113 -22.65 -15.54 -8.03
N GLU A 114 -23.21 -16.58 -7.40
CA GLU A 114 -24.19 -16.41 -6.31
C GLU A 114 -23.54 -15.77 -5.07
N LEU A 115 -22.32 -16.19 -4.70
CA LEU A 115 -21.60 -15.63 -3.56
C LEU A 115 -21.12 -14.19 -3.80
N LEU A 116 -20.82 -13.81 -5.05
CA LEU A 116 -20.50 -12.43 -5.42
C LEU A 116 -21.74 -11.54 -5.44
N ALA A 117 -22.91 -12.13 -5.70
CA ALA A 117 -24.20 -11.44 -5.62
C ALA A 117 -24.70 -11.27 -4.18
N ASP A 118 -24.09 -11.96 -3.21
CA ASP A 118 -24.39 -11.81 -1.79
C ASP A 118 -23.62 -10.62 -1.19
N ALA A 119 -24.34 -9.51 -1.01
CA ALA A 119 -23.80 -8.29 -0.42
C ALA A 119 -23.55 -8.38 1.09
N GLU A 120 -24.05 -9.40 1.79
CA GLU A 120 -23.83 -9.56 3.23
C GLU A 120 -22.46 -10.17 3.54
N HIS A 121 -21.85 -10.94 2.62
CA HIS A 121 -20.58 -11.63 2.85
C HIS A 121 -19.64 -11.59 1.63
N PRO A 122 -19.06 -10.41 1.29
CA PRO A 122 -18.17 -10.26 0.13
C PRO A 122 -16.88 -11.11 0.20
N GLY A 123 -16.52 -11.63 1.38
CA GLY A 123 -15.38 -12.52 1.59
C GLY A 123 -15.63 -13.99 1.24
N ASP A 124 -16.89 -14.41 1.08
CA ASP A 124 -17.25 -15.82 0.89
C ASP A 124 -16.95 -16.31 -0.52
N ALA A 125 -17.15 -15.45 -1.53
CA ALA A 125 -16.77 -15.74 -2.91
C ALA A 125 -15.26 -16.04 -3.03
N HIS A 126 -14.43 -15.30 -2.28
CA HIS A 126 -12.99 -15.50 -2.28
C HIS A 126 -12.58 -16.78 -1.53
N THR A 127 -13.20 -17.06 -0.38
CA THR A 127 -12.98 -18.30 0.38
C THR A 127 -13.35 -19.54 -0.45
N ALA A 128 -14.48 -19.48 -1.14
CA ALA A 128 -14.91 -20.54 -2.04
C ALA A 128 -13.91 -20.75 -3.19
N LEU A 129 -13.37 -19.68 -3.77
CA LEU A 129 -12.37 -19.80 -4.84
C LEU A 129 -11.07 -20.42 -4.33
N GLN A 130 -10.59 -20.01 -3.15
CA GLN A 130 -9.39 -20.57 -2.54
C GLN A 130 -9.53 -22.07 -2.27
N LEU A 131 -10.70 -22.51 -1.79
CA LEU A 131 -11.02 -23.93 -1.62
C LEU A 131 -11.04 -24.69 -2.96
N ILE A 132 -11.55 -24.08 -4.03
CA ILE A 132 -11.61 -24.69 -5.36
C ILE A 132 -10.20 -24.84 -5.95
N GLU A 133 -9.33 -23.85 -5.77
CA GLU A 133 -7.92 -23.91 -6.18
C GLU A 133 -7.14 -24.98 -5.40
N ASP A 134 -7.34 -25.07 -4.08
CA ASP A 134 -6.73 -26.12 -3.25
C ASP A 134 -7.18 -27.54 -3.65
N LEU A 135 -8.45 -27.69 -4.04
CA LEU A 135 -9.00 -28.97 -4.48
C LEU A 135 -8.55 -29.38 -5.89
N THR A 136 -8.22 -28.42 -6.76
CA THR A 136 -7.79 -28.69 -8.14
C THR A 136 -6.28 -28.90 -8.28
N GLN A 137 -5.48 -28.51 -7.28
CA GLN A 137 -4.04 -28.81 -7.20
C GLN A 137 -3.72 -30.20 -6.64
N ARG A 138 -4.72 -31.01 -6.29
CA ARG A 138 -4.57 -32.38 -5.77
C ARG A 138 -4.81 -33.45 -6.84
#